data_AF-R9LL43-F1
#
_entry.id   AF-R9LL43-F1
#
_cell.length_a   1.000
_cell.length_b   1.000
_cell.length_c   1.000
_cell.angle_alpha   90.00
_cell.angle_beta   90.00
_cell.angle_gamma   90.00
#
_symmetry.space_group_name_H-M   'P 1'
#
loop_
_entity.id
_entity.type
_entity.pdbx_description
1 polymer ?
#
loop_
_entity_poly.entity_id
_entity_poly.type
_entity_poly.pdbx_seq_one_letter_code
_entity_poly.pdbx_strand_id
1 'polypeptide(L)'
;MKTVSKKLLSLLLAAMLVLSLGVMASAASSSVYSMHVANGKVQFVQNGAAVGSFNLKSADFSLKTDADKDFVVCFVDANGNGKAVNLSKQTSLSISGSMNSLTIDKSLDSAISVTMNGTATKMTVNAPNKVNVNGSVTTLAVNAAANVVVGDKASIKTVNVSNSKATVKNSAGQSVKTNTVSSPSTSTNKNTINTSSNKGNTINIKNSNTSTSSDSRIRLTTKAINADYDDTLDDLIDELNDNVEAYDTVNKEYLSGDCDWKSSRTSYSLDKSGTHSFVFTPDDRNLPTVTGNIKIYVDGNSEDVTLSYNSTMYFEDGDRLSDYTRELKDSITARNDEGDEIRGSVSWSNGSKTEIRSGRSYTFKFKPSSSRYETVEGSVKFVLND
;
A
#
# COMPACT_ATOMS: atom_id res chain seq x y z
N MET A 1 -22.30 10.23 -19.29
CA MET A 1 -21.05 9.46 -19.56
C MET A 1 -19.97 9.93 -18.61
N LYS A 2 -19.28 8.98 -17.96
CA LYS A 2 -18.09 9.14 -17.08
C LYS A 2 -18.44 9.84 -15.75
N THR A 3 -18.05 9.37 -14.55
CA THR A 3 -17.00 8.45 -14.11
C THR A 3 -17.21 8.29 -12.61
N VAL A 4 -17.42 7.08 -12.06
CA VAL A 4 -17.03 6.79 -10.66
C VAL A 4 -16.75 5.29 -10.54
N SER A 5 -15.49 4.90 -10.71
CA SER A 5 -15.00 3.55 -10.39
C SER A 5 -13.70 3.69 -9.62
N LYS A 6 -13.79 4.06 -8.34
CA LYS A 6 -12.70 3.94 -7.34
C LYS A 6 -13.28 3.76 -5.94
N LYS A 7 -14.03 2.67 -5.73
CA LYS A 7 -14.26 2.09 -4.40
C LYS A 7 -14.30 0.58 -4.59
N LEU A 8 -13.18 -0.10 -4.43
CA LEU A 8 -13.16 -1.56 -4.32
C LEU A 8 -12.20 -1.98 -3.20
N LEU A 9 -12.76 -2.81 -2.32
CA LEU A 9 -12.15 -3.79 -1.43
C LEU A 9 -11.45 -3.29 -0.16
N SER A 10 -12.23 -3.09 0.89
CA SER A 10 -11.76 -3.23 2.28
C SER A 10 -12.92 -3.63 3.20
N LEU A 11 -13.44 -4.83 2.99
CA LEU A 11 -14.06 -5.75 3.97
C LEU A 11 -14.72 -6.86 3.16
N LEU A 12 -13.98 -7.95 2.91
CA LEU A 12 -14.56 -9.18 2.38
C LEU A 12 -14.63 -10.16 3.55
N LEU A 13 -15.80 -10.29 4.17
CA LEU A 13 -16.08 -11.41 5.07
C LEU A 13 -16.18 -12.66 4.16
N ALA A 14 -15.06 -13.31 3.91
CA ALA A 14 -14.97 -14.45 3.00
C ALA A 14 -15.19 -15.75 3.77
N ALA A 15 -16.21 -16.52 3.41
CA ALA A 15 -16.29 -17.90 3.84
C ALA A 15 -15.22 -18.71 3.10
N MET A 16 -14.29 -19.35 3.83
CA MET A 16 -13.30 -20.25 3.25
C MET A 16 -13.98 -21.53 2.77
N LEU A 17 -13.82 -21.83 1.49
CA LEU A 17 -14.25 -23.07 0.85
C LEU A 17 -13.01 -23.92 0.58
N VAL A 18 -12.97 -25.10 1.20
CA VAL A 18 -11.98 -26.14 0.89
C VAL A 18 -12.53 -26.98 -0.26
N LEU A 19 -11.79 -27.08 -1.36
CA LEU A 19 -12.10 -28.02 -2.44
C LEU A 19 -11.73 -29.44 -1.99
N SER A 20 -12.64 -30.14 -1.29
CA SER A 20 -12.42 -31.51 -0.84
C SER A 20 -12.39 -32.49 -2.03
N LEU A 21 -11.29 -33.21 -2.18
CA LEU A 21 -11.07 -34.19 -3.25
C LEU A 21 -11.79 -35.51 -2.94
N GLY A 22 -12.51 -36.06 -3.94
CA GLY A 22 -12.80 -37.48 -3.98
C GLY A 22 -11.50 -38.23 -4.24
N VAL A 23 -11.08 -39.07 -3.30
CA VAL A 23 -9.81 -39.81 -3.33
C VAL A 23 -9.83 -40.81 -4.49
N MET A 24 -9.03 -40.58 -5.53
CA MET A 24 -8.48 -41.66 -6.35
C MET A 24 -6.99 -41.71 -6.06
N ALA A 25 -6.59 -42.75 -5.32
CA ALA A 25 -5.22 -42.97 -4.92
C ALA A 25 -4.34 -43.21 -6.15
N SER A 26 -3.46 -42.26 -6.45
CA SER A 26 -2.23 -42.49 -7.20
C SER A 26 -1.11 -41.68 -6.54
N ALA A 27 0.09 -42.27 -6.49
CA ALA A 27 1.23 -41.83 -5.71
C ALA A 27 1.55 -40.33 -5.88
N ALA A 28 1.96 -39.70 -4.77
CA ALA A 28 2.17 -38.27 -4.57
C ALA A 28 2.96 -37.55 -5.67
N SER A 29 2.27 -37.12 -6.72
CA SER A 29 2.57 -35.87 -7.40
C SER A 29 1.93 -34.76 -6.58
N SER A 30 2.71 -33.78 -6.11
CA SER A 30 2.17 -32.54 -5.53
C SER A 30 1.08 -32.00 -6.46
N SER A 31 -0.17 -31.96 -6.03
CA SER A 31 -1.27 -31.56 -6.90
C SER A 31 -1.11 -30.11 -7.32
N VAL A 32 -0.84 -29.88 -8.61
CA VAL A 32 -0.64 -28.54 -9.15
C VAL A 32 -1.99 -27.97 -9.54
N TYR A 33 -2.41 -26.93 -8.82
CA TYR A 33 -3.60 -26.19 -9.19
C TYR A 33 -3.29 -25.12 -10.25
N SER A 34 -4.30 -24.80 -11.03
CA SER A 34 -4.31 -23.67 -11.95
C SER A 34 -5.72 -23.05 -12.01
N MET A 35 -5.78 -21.83 -12.50
CA MET A 35 -7.01 -21.06 -12.62
C MET A 35 -7.27 -20.69 -14.08
N HIS A 36 -8.52 -20.84 -14.53
CA HIS A 36 -8.98 -20.39 -15.83
C HIS A 36 -10.19 -19.47 -15.68
N VAL A 37 -10.12 -18.27 -16.27
CA VAL A 37 -11.17 -17.25 -16.18
C VAL A 37 -11.77 -16.98 -17.55
N ALA A 38 -13.02 -17.39 -17.75
CA ALA A 38 -13.72 -17.20 -19.00
C ALA A 38 -15.23 -17.13 -18.78
N ASN A 39 -15.94 -16.45 -19.69
CA ASN A 39 -17.41 -16.42 -19.72
C ASN A 39 -18.07 -16.04 -18.38
N GLY A 40 -17.48 -15.07 -17.67
CA GLY A 40 -17.97 -14.63 -16.36
C GLY A 40 -17.80 -15.67 -15.24
N LYS A 41 -16.91 -16.65 -15.41
CA LYS A 41 -16.63 -17.69 -14.43
C LYS A 41 -15.15 -17.81 -14.14
N VAL A 42 -14.84 -18.29 -12.95
CA VAL A 42 -13.54 -18.84 -12.59
C VAL A 42 -13.68 -20.37 -12.50
N GLN A 43 -12.72 -21.09 -13.06
CA GLN A 43 -12.59 -22.53 -12.95
C GLN A 43 -11.23 -22.86 -12.34
N PHE A 44 -11.25 -23.71 -11.32
CA PHE A 44 -10.07 -24.27 -10.69
C PHE A 44 -9.81 -25.63 -11.33
N VAL A 45 -8.58 -25.83 -11.78
CA VAL A 45 -8.13 -27.02 -12.48
C VAL A 45 -6.99 -27.62 -11.70
N GLN A 46 -7.10 -28.89 -11.34
CA GLN A 46 -6.06 -29.64 -10.65
C GLN A 46 -5.63 -30.78 -11.56
N ASN A 47 -4.33 -30.88 -11.84
CA ASN A 47 -3.76 -31.92 -12.71
C ASN A 47 -4.48 -32.04 -14.07
N GLY A 48 -4.91 -30.90 -14.64
CA GLY A 48 -5.61 -30.84 -15.92
C GLY A 48 -7.12 -31.06 -15.88
N ALA A 49 -7.69 -31.47 -14.74
CA ALA A 49 -9.13 -31.67 -14.57
C ALA A 49 -9.77 -30.50 -13.81
N ALA A 50 -10.94 -30.06 -14.25
CA ALA A 50 -11.70 -29.05 -13.53
C ALA A 50 -12.27 -29.63 -12.21
N VAL A 51 -11.91 -29.02 -11.09
CA VAL A 51 -12.31 -29.48 -9.74
C VAL A 51 -13.24 -28.51 -9.02
N GLY A 52 -13.39 -27.29 -9.53
CA GLY A 52 -14.33 -26.31 -8.99
C GLY A 52 -14.61 -25.20 -9.98
N SER A 53 -15.80 -24.61 -9.93
CA SER A 53 -16.12 -23.43 -10.73
C SER A 53 -17.13 -22.54 -10.02
N PHE A 54 -16.97 -21.22 -10.20
CA PHE A 54 -17.83 -20.21 -9.61
C PHE A 54 -18.19 -19.16 -10.65
N ASN A 55 -19.46 -18.75 -10.66
CA ASN A 55 -19.89 -17.58 -11.41
C ASN A 55 -19.40 -16.32 -10.69
N LEU A 56 -18.90 -15.35 -11.45
CA LEU A 56 -18.28 -14.13 -10.94
C LEU A 56 -19.22 -12.94 -11.13
N LYS A 57 -19.28 -12.06 -10.14
CA LYS A 57 -19.85 -10.71 -10.33
C LYS A 57 -18.86 -9.81 -11.07
N SER A 58 -17.58 -9.96 -10.76
CA SER A 58 -16.48 -9.33 -11.48
C SER A 58 -15.24 -10.21 -11.47
N ALA A 59 -14.43 -10.14 -12.54
CA ALA A 59 -13.21 -10.92 -12.68
C ALA A 59 -12.03 -10.23 -11.96
N ASP A 60 -12.22 -9.94 -10.67
CA ASP A 60 -11.25 -9.32 -9.78
C ASP A 60 -10.77 -10.35 -8.76
N PHE A 61 -9.46 -10.61 -8.73
CA PHE A 61 -8.87 -11.67 -7.92
C PHE A 61 -7.77 -11.13 -7.00
N SER A 62 -7.68 -11.70 -5.80
CA SER A 62 -6.55 -11.51 -4.87
C SER A 62 -5.96 -12.86 -4.46
N LEU A 63 -4.65 -12.99 -4.55
CA LEU A 63 -3.90 -14.18 -4.17
C LEU A 63 -3.22 -13.94 -2.82
N LYS A 64 -3.43 -14.85 -1.87
CA LYS A 64 -2.95 -14.74 -0.48
C LYS A 64 -2.46 -16.09 0.02
N THR A 65 -1.80 -16.09 1.17
CA THR A 65 -1.74 -17.28 2.04
C THR A 65 -2.49 -17.03 3.34
N ASP A 66 -3.09 -18.08 3.89
CA ASP A 66 -3.67 -18.03 5.23
C ASP A 66 -2.60 -18.27 6.32
N ALA A 67 -3.03 -18.34 7.59
CA ALA A 67 -2.15 -18.55 8.73
C ALA A 67 -1.38 -19.87 8.65
N ASP A 68 -1.99 -20.89 8.04
CA ASP A 68 -1.39 -22.19 7.82
C ASP A 68 -0.47 -22.21 6.60
N LYS A 69 -0.27 -21.07 5.91
CA LYS A 69 0.51 -20.94 4.67
C LYS A 69 -0.07 -21.76 3.51
N ASP A 70 -1.38 -21.97 3.47
CA ASP A 70 -2.06 -22.53 2.31
C ASP A 70 -2.37 -21.43 1.30
N PHE A 71 -2.32 -21.76 0.01
CA PHE A 71 -2.61 -20.82 -1.06
C PHE A 71 -4.12 -20.54 -1.10
N VAL A 72 -4.52 -19.27 -1.02
CA VAL A 72 -5.92 -18.85 -1.08
C VAL A 72 -6.16 -17.91 -2.26
N VAL A 73 -7.21 -18.19 -3.04
CA VAL A 73 -7.72 -17.30 -4.09
C VAL A 73 -9.01 -16.63 -3.62
N CYS A 74 -8.99 -15.31 -3.52
CA CYS A 74 -10.13 -14.49 -3.11
C CYS A 74 -10.78 -13.77 -4.30
N PHE A 75 -12.12 -13.78 -4.37
CA PHE A 75 -12.91 -13.10 -5.39
C PHE A 75 -14.35 -12.84 -4.92
N VAL A 76 -15.16 -12.18 -5.77
CA VAL A 76 -16.59 -11.93 -5.52
C VAL A 76 -17.45 -12.77 -6.46
N ASP A 77 -18.31 -13.62 -5.90
CA ASP A 77 -19.23 -14.44 -6.69
C ASP A 77 -20.35 -13.61 -7.32
N ALA A 78 -21.15 -14.22 -8.21
CA ALA A 78 -22.25 -13.56 -8.91
C ALA A 78 -23.31 -12.93 -7.98
N ASN A 79 -23.43 -13.43 -6.75
CA ASN A 79 -24.37 -12.91 -5.75
C ASN A 79 -23.79 -11.72 -4.97
N GLY A 80 -22.54 -11.36 -5.21
CA GLY A 80 -21.84 -10.29 -4.50
C GLY A 80 -21.16 -10.74 -3.22
N ASN A 81 -21.10 -12.05 -2.95
CA ASN A 81 -20.46 -12.56 -1.74
C ASN A 81 -18.96 -12.72 -1.95
N GLY A 82 -18.20 -12.44 -0.90
CA GLY A 82 -16.79 -12.77 -0.85
C GLY A 82 -16.56 -14.27 -0.80
N LYS A 83 -15.67 -14.77 -1.65
CA LYS A 83 -15.22 -16.16 -1.66
C LYS A 83 -13.72 -16.21 -1.45
N ALA A 84 -13.29 -17.16 -0.63
CA ALA A 84 -11.91 -17.55 -0.46
C ALA A 84 -11.82 -19.05 -0.75
N VAL A 85 -11.10 -19.43 -1.80
CA VAL A 85 -10.89 -20.83 -2.16
C VAL A 85 -9.48 -21.22 -1.75
N ASN A 86 -9.37 -22.14 -0.79
CA ASN A 86 -8.09 -22.69 -0.33
C ASN A 86 -7.69 -23.82 -1.28
N LEU A 87 -6.49 -23.70 -1.87
CA LEU A 87 -5.85 -24.63 -2.80
C LEU A 87 -4.76 -25.47 -2.14
N SER A 88 -4.74 -25.46 -0.80
CA SER A 88 -3.74 -26.06 0.07
C SER A 88 -2.32 -25.55 -0.23
N LYS A 89 -1.31 -26.29 0.19
CA LYS A 89 0.10 -26.01 -0.11
C LYS A 89 0.38 -26.03 -1.60
N GLN A 90 0.71 -24.87 -2.15
CA GLN A 90 1.15 -24.69 -3.53
C GLN A 90 2.48 -23.95 -3.55
N THR A 91 3.40 -24.36 -4.42
CA THR A 91 4.65 -23.61 -4.70
C THR A 91 4.49 -22.69 -5.91
N SER A 92 3.43 -22.88 -6.69
CA SER A 92 3.13 -22.05 -7.84
C SER A 92 1.64 -22.04 -8.17
N LEU A 93 1.20 -21.00 -8.88
CA LEU A 93 -0.12 -20.96 -9.49
C LEU A 93 -0.02 -20.42 -10.92
N SER A 94 -0.60 -21.16 -11.87
CA SER A 94 -0.80 -20.70 -13.25
C SER A 94 -2.21 -20.17 -13.44
N ILE A 95 -2.34 -18.98 -14.03
CA ILE A 95 -3.60 -18.27 -14.22
C ILE A 95 -3.76 -17.95 -15.70
N SER A 96 -4.93 -18.24 -16.27
CA SER A 96 -5.24 -18.01 -17.68
C SER A 96 -6.62 -17.38 -17.86
N GLY A 97 -6.89 -16.88 -19.07
CA GLY A 97 -8.16 -16.24 -19.41
C GLY A 97 -8.18 -14.73 -19.12
N SER A 98 -9.37 -14.13 -19.09
CA SER A 98 -9.52 -12.66 -19.06
C SER A 98 -9.99 -12.15 -17.71
N MET A 99 -9.23 -11.19 -17.15
CA MET A 99 -9.46 -10.62 -15.83
C MET A 99 -9.60 -9.09 -15.89
N ASN A 100 -10.37 -8.53 -14.98
CA ASN A 100 -10.39 -7.10 -14.71
C ASN A 100 -9.15 -6.73 -13.90
N SER A 101 -8.95 -7.40 -12.76
CA SER A 101 -7.79 -7.19 -11.92
C SER A 101 -7.24 -8.47 -11.28
N LEU A 102 -5.92 -8.49 -11.11
CA LEU A 102 -5.19 -9.52 -10.37
C LEU A 102 -4.26 -8.87 -9.36
N THR A 103 -4.45 -9.18 -8.08
CA THR A 103 -3.62 -8.67 -6.99
C THR A 103 -2.88 -9.81 -6.32
N ILE A 104 -1.56 -9.76 -6.37
CA ILE A 104 -0.70 -10.53 -5.46
C ILE A 104 -0.61 -9.73 -4.17
N ASP A 105 -1.30 -10.20 -3.13
CA ASP A 105 -1.41 -9.51 -1.85
C ASP A 105 -0.10 -9.60 -1.05
N LYS A 106 0.14 -8.63 -0.16
CA LYS A 106 1.34 -8.62 0.69
C LYS A 106 1.46 -9.87 1.59
N SER A 107 0.33 -10.52 1.86
CA SER A 107 0.24 -11.74 2.67
C SER A 107 0.57 -13.01 1.89
N LEU A 108 0.80 -12.97 0.58
CA LEU A 108 1.20 -14.17 -0.17
C LEU A 108 2.63 -14.58 0.21
N ASP A 109 2.81 -15.82 0.63
CA ASP A 109 4.13 -16.37 0.94
C ASP A 109 5.11 -16.14 -0.22
N SER A 110 6.29 -15.58 0.08
CA SER A 110 7.28 -15.15 -0.91
C SER A 110 7.88 -16.29 -1.72
N ALA A 111 7.83 -17.53 -1.20
CA ALA A 111 8.30 -18.73 -1.90
C ALA A 111 7.40 -19.12 -3.09
N ILE A 112 6.16 -18.62 -3.13
CA ILE A 112 5.18 -18.97 -4.15
C ILE A 112 5.44 -18.19 -5.44
N SER A 113 5.45 -18.89 -6.57
CA SER A 113 5.56 -18.27 -7.90
C SER A 113 4.20 -18.13 -8.59
N VAL A 114 3.96 -16.99 -9.25
CA VAL A 114 2.69 -16.74 -9.96
C VAL A 114 2.97 -16.57 -11.44
N THR A 115 2.29 -17.35 -12.28
CA THR A 115 2.37 -17.23 -13.73
C THR A 115 1.03 -16.80 -14.30
N MET A 116 1.00 -15.70 -15.05
CA MET A 116 -0.19 -15.19 -15.72
C MET A 116 -0.04 -15.33 -17.24
N ASN A 117 -0.84 -16.21 -17.81
CA ASN A 117 -0.91 -16.57 -19.24
C ASN A 117 -2.12 -15.95 -19.95
N GLY A 118 -2.80 -14.99 -19.32
CA GLY A 118 -4.08 -14.44 -19.75
C GLY A 118 -4.05 -12.95 -20.06
N THR A 119 -5.18 -12.27 -19.88
CA THR A 119 -5.25 -10.81 -19.98
C THR A 119 -5.71 -10.20 -18.67
N ALA A 120 -5.19 -9.03 -18.31
CA ALA A 120 -5.62 -8.26 -17.16
C ALA A 120 -5.66 -6.75 -17.46
N THR A 121 -6.71 -6.06 -17.04
CA THR A 121 -6.69 -4.58 -17.10
C THR A 121 -5.69 -4.04 -16.08
N LYS A 122 -5.73 -4.53 -14.84
CA LYS A 122 -4.78 -4.15 -13.79
C LYS A 122 -4.16 -5.36 -13.14
N MET A 123 -2.84 -5.40 -13.04
CA MET A 123 -2.11 -6.34 -12.21
C MET A 123 -1.36 -5.57 -11.12
N THR A 124 -1.38 -6.04 -9.88
CA THR A 124 -0.70 -5.40 -8.75
C THR A 124 0.07 -6.44 -7.95
N VAL A 125 1.34 -6.15 -7.69
CA VAL A 125 2.27 -7.04 -6.99
C VAL A 125 2.73 -6.37 -5.71
N ASN A 126 2.18 -6.80 -4.57
CA ASN A 126 2.45 -6.23 -3.24
C ASN A 126 3.29 -7.15 -2.34
N ALA A 127 3.74 -8.30 -2.84
CA ALA A 127 4.64 -9.22 -2.12
C ALA A 127 5.88 -9.54 -2.96
N PRO A 128 7.01 -9.94 -2.35
CA PRO A 128 8.29 -10.15 -3.01
C PRO A 128 8.34 -11.51 -3.76
N ASN A 129 7.29 -11.83 -4.50
CA ASN A 129 7.18 -13.09 -5.24
C ASN A 129 7.93 -13.05 -6.58
N LYS A 130 8.24 -14.24 -7.08
CA LYS A 130 8.56 -14.45 -8.49
C LYS A 130 7.28 -14.45 -9.32
N VAL A 131 7.21 -13.59 -10.33
CA VAL A 131 6.02 -13.40 -11.16
C VAL A 131 6.38 -13.50 -12.64
N ASN A 132 5.72 -14.39 -13.36
CA ASN A 132 5.87 -14.51 -14.80
C ASN A 132 4.62 -13.96 -15.49
N VAL A 133 4.77 -12.97 -16.36
CA VAL A 133 3.69 -12.37 -17.16
C VAL A 133 3.90 -12.76 -18.61
N ASN A 134 3.12 -13.71 -19.10
CA ASN A 134 3.21 -14.24 -20.47
C ASN A 134 2.11 -13.70 -21.41
N GLY A 135 1.10 -13.01 -20.84
CA GLY A 135 -0.02 -12.46 -21.59
C GLY A 135 -0.06 -10.92 -21.61
N SER A 136 -1.25 -10.34 -21.69
CA SER A 136 -1.42 -8.89 -21.89
C SER A 136 -1.91 -8.17 -20.64
N VAL A 137 -1.20 -7.12 -20.22
CA VAL A 137 -1.58 -6.29 -19.06
C VAL A 137 -1.67 -4.82 -19.48
N THR A 138 -2.78 -4.15 -19.14
CA THR A 138 -2.86 -2.71 -19.40
C THR A 138 -2.01 -1.92 -18.40
N THR A 139 -2.16 -2.18 -17.11
CA THR A 139 -1.33 -1.56 -16.06
C THR A 139 -0.81 -2.60 -15.09
N LEU A 140 0.51 -2.77 -15.05
CA LEU A 140 1.22 -3.54 -14.03
C LEU A 140 1.75 -2.57 -12.97
N ALA A 141 1.41 -2.80 -11.70
CA ALA A 141 1.99 -2.09 -10.56
C ALA A 141 2.83 -3.06 -9.71
N VAL A 142 4.07 -2.71 -9.41
CA VAL A 142 5.01 -3.52 -8.62
C VAL A 142 5.46 -2.69 -7.42
N ASN A 143 4.95 -3.06 -6.25
CA ASN A 143 5.05 -2.28 -5.01
C ASN A 143 5.92 -2.95 -3.94
N ALA A 144 6.34 -4.20 -4.18
CA ALA A 144 7.26 -4.95 -3.33
C ALA A 144 8.53 -5.32 -4.09
N ALA A 145 9.53 -5.88 -3.40
CA ALA A 145 10.78 -6.37 -3.97
C ALA A 145 10.61 -7.64 -4.83
N ALA A 146 9.62 -7.65 -5.72
CA ALA A 146 9.27 -8.77 -6.57
C ALA A 146 10.24 -8.91 -7.75
N ASN A 147 10.36 -10.14 -8.24
CA ASN A 147 11.06 -10.45 -9.49
C ASN A 147 10.04 -10.78 -10.58
N VAL A 148 9.78 -9.80 -11.44
CA VAL A 148 8.82 -9.93 -12.53
C VAL A 148 9.55 -10.21 -13.84
N VAL A 149 9.20 -11.32 -14.48
CA VAL A 149 9.65 -11.69 -15.82
C VAL A 149 8.50 -11.54 -16.81
N VAL A 150 8.71 -10.71 -17.82
CA VAL A 150 7.76 -10.47 -18.92
C VAL A 150 8.16 -11.35 -20.10
N GLY A 151 7.29 -12.29 -20.45
CA GLY A 151 7.52 -13.26 -21.53
C GLY A 151 7.61 -12.58 -22.90
N ASP A 152 8.24 -13.24 -23.87
CA ASP A 152 8.56 -12.64 -25.18
C ASP A 152 7.32 -12.22 -25.99
N LYS A 153 6.18 -12.86 -25.74
CA LYS A 153 4.89 -12.57 -26.38
C LYS A 153 3.95 -11.74 -25.50
N ALA A 154 4.39 -11.37 -24.30
CA ALA A 154 3.60 -10.57 -23.39
C ALA A 154 3.59 -9.10 -23.83
N SER A 155 2.49 -8.41 -23.55
CA SER A 155 2.34 -6.98 -23.86
C SER A 155 1.88 -6.24 -22.62
N ILE A 156 2.73 -5.35 -22.10
CA ILE A 156 2.39 -4.49 -20.96
C ILE A 156 2.37 -3.03 -21.40
N LYS A 157 1.20 -2.38 -21.34
CA LYS A 157 1.07 -0.98 -21.79
C LYS A 157 1.71 0.01 -20.82
N THR A 158 1.58 -0.23 -19.52
CA THR A 158 2.14 0.64 -18.49
C THR A 158 2.67 -0.22 -17.34
N VAL A 159 3.95 -0.05 -17.01
CA VAL A 159 4.58 -0.66 -15.85
C VAL A 159 4.87 0.44 -14.85
N ASN A 160 4.37 0.29 -13.64
CA ASN A 160 4.54 1.20 -12.53
C ASN A 160 5.35 0.49 -11.45
N VAL A 161 6.55 0.96 -11.13
CA VAL A 161 7.38 0.37 -10.07
C VAL A 161 7.58 1.40 -8.97
N SER A 162 7.21 1.06 -7.73
CA SER A 162 7.41 1.94 -6.58
C SER A 162 8.46 1.43 -5.60
N ASN A 163 8.84 0.14 -5.68
CA ASN A 163 9.86 -0.45 -4.82
C ASN A 163 11.21 -0.53 -5.56
N SER A 164 12.27 0.01 -4.96
CA SER A 164 13.60 0.08 -5.57
C SER A 164 14.28 -1.28 -5.75
N LYS A 165 13.92 -2.28 -4.94
CA LYS A 165 14.44 -3.66 -5.03
C LYS A 165 13.64 -4.52 -6.01
N ALA A 166 12.53 -4.02 -6.55
CA ALA A 166 11.77 -4.72 -7.57
C ALA A 166 12.56 -4.82 -8.88
N THR A 167 12.45 -5.97 -9.55
CA THR A 167 13.01 -6.15 -10.89
C THR A 167 11.89 -6.46 -11.86
N VAL A 168 11.87 -5.78 -13.01
CA VAL A 168 10.99 -6.10 -14.14
C VAL A 168 11.85 -6.30 -15.37
N LYS A 169 12.01 -7.55 -15.79
CA LYS A 169 12.89 -7.95 -16.88
C LYS A 169 12.11 -8.70 -17.95
N ASN A 170 12.56 -8.66 -19.20
CA ASN A 170 12.06 -9.57 -20.23
C ASN A 170 12.71 -10.96 -20.09
N SER A 171 12.28 -11.95 -20.89
CA SER A 171 12.85 -13.31 -20.84
C SER A 171 14.36 -13.35 -21.16
N ALA A 172 14.88 -12.36 -21.88
CA ALA A 172 16.31 -12.19 -22.14
C ALA A 172 17.09 -11.55 -20.97
N GLY A 173 16.43 -11.24 -19.86
CA GLY A 173 17.03 -10.65 -18.67
C GLY A 173 17.26 -9.14 -18.74
N GLN A 174 16.80 -8.48 -19.80
CA GLN A 174 16.92 -7.03 -19.98
C GLN A 174 15.80 -6.30 -19.22
N SER A 175 16.13 -5.15 -18.63
CA SER A 175 15.13 -4.33 -17.93
C SER A 175 14.03 -3.83 -18.87
N VAL A 176 12.78 -3.96 -18.45
CA VAL A 176 11.62 -3.41 -19.17
C VAL A 176 11.51 -1.91 -18.90
N LYS A 177 11.00 -1.13 -19.86
CA LYS A 177 10.72 0.30 -19.64
C LYS A 177 9.62 0.46 -18.58
N THR A 178 9.95 1.12 -17.47
CA THR A 178 9.03 1.35 -16.36
C THR A 178 8.78 2.83 -16.11
N ASN A 179 7.57 3.15 -15.69
CA ASN A 179 7.27 4.39 -15.00
C ASN A 179 7.57 4.16 -13.52
N THR A 180 8.56 4.85 -12.98
CA THR A 180 8.77 4.81 -11.53
C THR A 180 7.66 5.63 -10.89
N VAL A 181 6.79 4.99 -10.11
CA VAL A 181 5.76 5.71 -9.34
C VAL A 181 6.42 6.12 -8.05
N SER A 182 7.09 7.26 -8.10
CA SER A 182 7.48 7.99 -6.91
C SER A 182 6.19 8.45 -6.22
N SER A 183 5.92 7.98 -4.99
CA SER A 183 5.18 8.85 -4.05
C SER A 183 5.88 10.20 -4.06
N PRO A 184 5.16 11.34 -4.06
CA PRO A 184 5.63 12.62 -4.59
C PRO A 184 7.07 12.92 -4.18
N SER A 185 7.97 12.69 -5.13
CA SER A 185 9.34 13.15 -5.14
C SER A 185 9.41 13.95 -6.44
N THR A 186 9.79 15.21 -6.29
CA THR A 186 9.94 16.18 -7.39
C THR A 186 10.74 15.55 -8.52
N SER A 187 10.07 15.45 -9.67
CA SER A 187 10.58 14.90 -10.92
C SER A 187 12.01 15.39 -11.21
N THR A 188 12.95 14.46 -11.35
CA THR A 188 14.09 14.66 -12.25
C THR A 188 13.55 14.59 -13.69
N ASN A 189 13.10 15.74 -14.18
CA ASN A 189 13.04 15.98 -15.61
C ASN A 189 14.48 15.92 -16.14
N LYS A 190 14.90 14.76 -16.64
CA LYS A 190 16.03 14.68 -17.56
C LYS A 190 15.52 15.12 -18.92
N ASN A 191 15.28 16.43 -19.06
CA ASN A 191 15.11 17.03 -20.37
C ASN A 191 16.51 17.21 -20.95
N THR A 192 16.83 16.39 -21.95
CA THR A 192 17.95 16.67 -22.85
C THR A 192 17.59 17.95 -23.60
N ILE A 193 18.12 19.09 -23.16
CA ILE A 193 18.18 20.30 -23.98
C ILE A 193 19.61 20.45 -24.45
N ASN A 194 19.80 20.16 -25.74
CA ASN A 194 20.94 20.61 -26.52
C ASN A 194 21.07 22.14 -26.41
N THR A 195 22.30 22.57 -26.22
CA THR A 195 22.77 23.94 -26.31
C THR A 195 22.21 24.67 -27.53
N SER A 196 21.46 25.75 -27.31
CA SER A 196 21.35 26.87 -28.24
C SER A 196 21.00 28.13 -27.44
N SER A 197 21.95 29.07 -27.46
CA SER A 197 21.89 30.44 -26.98
C SER A 197 20.53 31.13 -27.16
N ASN A 198 19.95 31.67 -26.08
CA ASN A 198 19.53 33.08 -26.05
C ASN A 198 19.11 33.58 -24.65
N LYS A 199 19.35 34.87 -24.47
CA LYS A 199 19.22 35.67 -23.23
C LYS A 199 17.82 35.62 -22.60
N GLY A 200 17.82 35.51 -21.27
CA GLY A 200 16.90 36.20 -20.35
C GLY A 200 15.46 35.69 -20.25
N ASN A 201 15.16 34.91 -19.21
CA ASN A 201 13.97 35.18 -18.40
C ASN A 201 14.05 34.46 -17.03
N THR A 202 13.89 35.23 -15.94
CA THR A 202 13.84 34.75 -14.56
C THR A 202 12.47 34.15 -14.28
N ILE A 203 12.40 32.86 -13.94
CA ILE A 203 11.17 32.24 -13.41
C ILE A 203 11.38 31.91 -11.94
N ASN A 204 10.86 32.78 -11.07
CA ASN A 204 10.70 32.52 -9.64
C ASN A 204 9.54 31.54 -9.42
N ILE A 205 9.83 30.31 -8.97
CA ILE A 205 8.83 29.42 -8.37
C ILE A 205 9.35 29.02 -6.99
N LYS A 206 8.80 29.68 -5.96
CA LYS A 206 8.91 29.26 -4.56
C LYS A 206 8.01 28.05 -4.36
N ASN A 207 8.58 26.88 -4.08
CA ASN A 207 7.90 25.85 -3.30
C ASN A 207 8.94 25.10 -2.46
N SER A 208 9.05 25.52 -1.20
CA SER A 208 10.03 25.09 -0.22
C SER A 208 9.52 23.89 0.57
N ASN A 209 10.28 22.80 0.61
CA ASN A 209 10.35 21.84 1.72
C ASN A 209 11.71 21.10 1.70
N THR A 210 12.77 21.82 1.36
CA THR A 210 14.16 21.39 1.43
C THR A 210 14.78 21.95 2.70
N SER A 211 15.08 21.10 3.68
CA SER A 211 15.94 21.49 4.80
C SER A 211 17.40 21.37 4.34
N THR A 212 17.90 22.40 3.67
CA THR A 212 19.32 22.55 3.34
C THR A 212 20.08 23.04 4.57
N SER A 213 20.84 22.16 5.21
CA SER A 213 21.88 22.54 6.17
C SER A 213 23.18 22.75 5.40
N SER A 214 23.86 23.84 5.73
CA SER A 214 24.86 24.53 4.92
C SER A 214 26.29 24.04 5.18
N ASP A 215 26.87 23.39 4.18
CA ASP A 215 28.18 23.80 3.66
C ASP A 215 28.06 23.89 2.12
N SER A 216 28.53 25.00 1.54
CA SER A 216 28.33 25.36 0.13
C SER A 216 28.82 24.30 -0.86
N ARG A 217 29.70 23.41 -0.41
CA ARG A 217 30.34 22.37 -1.21
C ARG A 217 29.61 21.03 -1.19
N ILE A 218 28.97 20.62 -0.09
CA ILE A 218 28.39 19.28 0.03
C ILE A 218 26.88 19.40 0.20
N ARG A 219 26.15 18.83 -0.75
CA ARG A 219 24.69 18.74 -0.68
C ARG A 219 24.28 17.34 -0.26
N LEU A 220 23.59 17.24 0.87
CA LEU A 220 22.96 16.01 1.33
C LEU A 220 21.53 15.89 0.78
N THR A 221 21.19 14.71 0.30
CA THR A 221 19.82 14.32 -0.04
C THR A 221 19.46 13.10 0.77
N THR A 222 18.32 13.13 1.46
CA THR A 222 17.88 12.03 2.31
C THR A 222 16.57 11.43 1.81
N LYS A 223 16.44 10.11 1.95
CA LYS A 223 15.19 9.37 1.79
C LYS A 223 14.71 8.93 3.17
N ALA A 224 13.40 8.83 3.36
CA ALA A 224 12.89 8.41 4.66
C ALA A 224 13.20 6.92 4.92
N ILE A 225 13.45 6.58 6.18
CA ILE A 225 13.67 5.21 6.65
C ILE A 225 12.35 4.69 7.22
N ASN A 226 12.06 3.40 7.03
CA ASN A 226 11.00 2.72 7.77
C ASN A 226 11.65 1.87 8.86
N ALA A 227 11.09 1.89 10.05
CA ALA A 227 11.54 1.16 11.21
C ALA A 227 10.41 0.25 11.70
N ASP A 228 10.76 -0.91 12.25
CA ASP A 228 9.82 -1.80 12.93
C ASP A 228 9.61 -1.35 14.39
N TYR A 229 8.58 -1.90 15.03
CA TYR A 229 8.32 -1.68 16.45
C TYR A 229 9.50 -2.22 17.28
N ASP A 230 9.97 -1.41 18.23
CA ASP A 230 11.15 -1.62 19.07
C ASP A 230 12.54 -1.36 18.42
N ASP A 231 12.60 -1.03 17.12
CA ASP A 231 13.86 -0.60 16.49
C ASP A 231 14.44 0.62 17.20
N THR A 232 15.75 0.62 17.41
CA THR A 232 16.48 1.77 17.93
C THR A 232 17.14 2.55 16.79
N LEU A 233 17.66 3.75 17.04
CA LEU A 233 18.46 4.43 16.01
C LEU A 233 19.74 3.64 15.69
N ASP A 234 20.32 2.94 16.67
CA ASP A 234 21.50 2.10 16.44
C ASP A 234 21.18 0.98 15.43
N ASP A 235 19.98 0.39 15.51
CA ASP A 235 19.55 -0.64 14.56
C ASP A 235 19.38 -0.09 13.13
N LEU A 236 19.09 1.21 12.99
CA LEU A 236 18.85 1.89 11.71
C LEU A 236 20.10 2.57 11.12
N ILE A 237 21.29 2.28 11.64
CA ILE A 237 22.53 2.92 11.16
C ILE A 237 22.86 2.54 9.72
N ASP A 238 22.61 1.28 9.33
CA ASP A 238 22.84 0.80 7.97
C ASP A 238 21.80 1.43 7.02
N GLU A 239 20.53 1.48 7.43
CA GLU A 239 19.47 2.17 6.69
C GLU A 239 19.74 3.66 6.54
N LEU A 240 20.34 4.31 7.54
CA LEU A 240 20.76 5.70 7.43
C LEU A 240 21.79 5.88 6.33
N ASN A 241 22.82 5.04 6.30
CA ASN A 241 23.86 5.08 5.27
C ASN A 241 23.30 4.78 3.87
N ASP A 242 22.36 3.84 3.76
CA ASP A 242 21.69 3.51 2.50
C ASP A 242 20.76 4.63 1.99
N ASN A 243 20.27 5.51 2.87
CA ASN A 243 19.27 6.52 2.54
C ASN A 243 19.80 7.96 2.52
N VAL A 244 21.12 8.15 2.66
CA VAL A 244 21.78 9.45 2.53
C VAL A 244 22.68 9.46 1.29
N GLU A 245 22.45 10.42 0.40
CA GLU A 245 23.31 10.68 -0.75
C GLU A 245 24.02 12.02 -0.56
N ALA A 246 25.36 12.03 -0.64
CA ALA A 246 26.17 13.23 -0.59
C ALA A 246 26.74 13.57 -1.96
N TYR A 247 26.67 14.85 -2.33
CA TYR A 247 27.13 15.35 -3.64
C TYR A 247 28.04 16.56 -3.47
N ASP A 248 29.26 16.48 -4.00
CA ASP A 248 30.17 17.63 -4.11
C ASP A 248 29.70 18.53 -5.25
N THR A 249 29.20 19.71 -4.89
CA THR A 249 28.67 20.69 -5.82
C THR A 249 29.76 21.38 -6.64
N VAL A 250 31.03 21.32 -6.21
CA VAL A 250 32.19 21.89 -6.91
C VAL A 250 32.73 20.88 -7.91
N ASN A 251 33.10 19.68 -7.45
CA ASN A 251 33.67 18.62 -8.30
C ASN A 251 32.63 17.88 -9.15
N LYS A 252 31.33 18.12 -8.85
CA LYS A 252 30.19 17.54 -9.57
C LYS A 252 30.09 16.02 -9.47
N GLU A 253 30.58 15.44 -8.38
CA GLU A 253 30.60 13.99 -8.14
C GLU A 253 29.89 13.61 -6.84
N TYR A 254 29.50 12.34 -6.74
CA TYR A 254 28.97 11.79 -5.48
C TYR A 254 30.13 11.44 -4.55
N LEU A 255 29.94 11.75 -3.27
CA LEU A 255 30.92 11.48 -2.23
C LEU A 255 30.60 10.16 -1.53
N SER A 256 31.63 9.36 -1.28
CA SER A 256 31.57 8.25 -0.32
C SER A 256 31.89 8.76 1.08
N GLY A 257 31.32 8.11 2.08
CA GLY A 257 31.47 8.48 3.48
C GLY A 257 30.37 7.85 4.33
N ASP A 258 30.51 8.00 5.65
CA ASP A 258 29.66 7.35 6.63
C ASP A 258 28.75 8.36 7.34
N CYS A 259 27.57 7.91 7.73
CA CYS A 259 26.60 8.64 8.52
C CYS A 259 26.50 8.10 9.94
N ASP A 260 26.51 9.02 10.91
CA ASP A 260 26.28 8.73 12.32
C ASP A 260 25.11 9.56 12.87
N TRP A 261 24.31 8.98 13.76
CA TRP A 261 23.26 9.72 14.45
C TRP A 261 23.84 10.80 15.36
N LYS A 262 23.26 12.00 15.31
CA LYS A 262 23.68 13.11 16.17
C LYS A 262 23.16 12.98 17.61
N SER A 263 22.13 12.16 17.82
CA SER A 263 21.51 11.95 19.13
C SER A 263 22.45 11.18 20.06
N SER A 264 22.45 11.49 21.35
CA SER A 264 23.13 10.67 22.38
C SER A 264 22.26 9.54 22.93
N ARG A 265 21.02 9.42 22.45
CA ARG A 265 20.05 8.38 22.84
C ARG A 265 19.72 7.49 21.65
N THR A 266 20.72 6.83 21.10
CA THR A 266 20.55 6.01 19.90
C THR A 266 19.99 4.62 20.20
N SER A 267 20.25 4.09 21.39
CA SER A 267 19.81 2.77 21.86
C SER A 267 18.41 2.73 22.49
N TYR A 268 17.62 3.80 22.38
CA TYR A 268 16.24 3.83 22.86
C TYR A 268 15.30 3.46 21.71
N SER A 269 14.30 2.63 22.00
CA SER A 269 13.27 2.21 21.03
C SER A 269 12.56 3.43 20.42
N LEU A 270 12.42 3.43 19.10
CA LEU A 270 11.69 4.43 18.35
C LEU A 270 10.19 4.15 18.44
N ASP A 271 9.52 4.84 19.36
CA ASP A 271 8.09 4.70 19.63
C ASP A 271 7.19 5.56 18.71
N LYS A 272 7.80 6.39 17.85
CA LYS A 272 7.08 7.33 16.99
C LYS A 272 7.84 7.69 15.72
N SER A 273 7.09 7.92 14.66
CA SER A 273 7.60 8.51 13.43
C SER A 273 8.09 9.94 13.67
N GLY A 274 9.30 10.28 13.21
CA GLY A 274 10.01 11.49 13.62
C GLY A 274 10.99 12.00 12.58
N THR A 275 11.51 13.22 12.77
CA THR A 275 12.67 13.70 12.02
C THR A 275 13.87 13.63 12.96
N HIS A 276 14.94 12.98 12.51
CA HIS A 276 16.15 12.73 13.28
C HIS A 276 17.35 13.36 12.58
N SER A 277 18.31 13.87 13.36
CA SER A 277 19.52 14.50 12.82
C SER A 277 20.69 13.51 12.80
N PHE A 278 21.52 13.61 11.79
CA PHE A 278 22.73 12.80 11.61
C PHE A 278 23.90 13.67 11.14
N VAL A 279 25.11 13.13 11.17
CA VAL A 279 26.35 13.72 10.67
C VAL A 279 26.88 12.81 9.56
N PHE A 280 27.10 13.37 8.37
CA PHE A 280 27.81 12.71 7.27
C PHE A 280 29.29 13.10 7.31
N THR A 281 30.16 12.09 7.26
CA THR A 281 31.62 12.22 7.26
C THR A 281 32.17 11.69 5.94
N PRO A 282 32.62 12.55 5.01
CA PRO A 282 33.24 12.11 3.76
C PRO A 282 34.52 11.31 3.99
N ASP A 283 34.78 10.32 3.14
CA ASP A 283 36.04 9.55 3.17
C ASP A 283 37.27 10.44 2.87
N ASP A 284 37.09 11.43 1.99
CA ASP A 284 38.09 12.45 1.75
C ASP A 284 38.19 13.39 2.96
N ARG A 285 39.24 13.18 3.75
CA ARG A 285 39.53 13.95 4.97
C ARG A 285 39.77 15.44 4.75
N ASN A 286 39.93 15.89 3.50
CA ASN A 286 40.02 17.32 3.17
C ASN A 286 38.65 17.99 3.05
N LEU A 287 37.56 17.22 3.10
CA LEU A 287 36.20 17.70 3.08
C LEU A 287 35.61 17.78 4.49
N PRO A 288 34.80 18.81 4.79
CA PRO A 288 34.17 18.95 6.09
C PRO A 288 33.01 17.97 6.27
N THR A 289 32.77 17.55 7.52
CA THR A 289 31.56 16.81 7.90
C THR A 289 30.32 17.69 7.81
N VAL A 290 29.18 17.14 7.42
CA VAL A 290 27.93 17.90 7.26
C VAL A 290 26.80 17.29 8.08
N THR A 291 26.06 18.11 8.83
CA THR A 291 24.87 17.66 9.55
C THR A 291 23.65 17.65 8.62
N GLY A 292 22.94 16.53 8.57
CA GLY A 292 21.68 16.37 7.84
C GLY A 292 20.51 16.03 8.76
N ASN A 293 19.30 15.99 8.17
CA ASN A 293 18.09 15.51 8.82
C ASN A 293 17.40 14.47 7.92
N ILE A 294 16.80 13.46 8.54
CA ILE A 294 16.11 12.37 7.85
C ILE A 294 14.80 12.05 8.59
N LYS A 295 13.78 11.63 7.84
CA LYS A 295 12.49 11.24 8.39
C LYS A 295 12.50 9.72 8.63
N ILE A 296 12.06 9.28 9.80
CA ILE A 296 11.85 7.87 10.12
C ILE A 296 10.33 7.64 10.31
N TYR A 297 9.81 6.59 9.69
CA TYR A 297 8.44 6.10 9.85
C TYR A 297 8.45 4.75 10.56
N VAL A 298 7.77 4.64 11.70
CA VAL A 298 7.71 3.39 12.47
C VAL A 298 6.42 2.63 12.08
N ASP A 299 6.52 1.39 11.62
CA ASP A 299 5.39 0.54 11.18
C ASP A 299 4.69 -0.13 12.39
N GLY A 300 3.37 -0.36 12.28
CA GLY A 300 2.61 -1.18 13.23
C GLY A 300 1.77 -0.48 14.32
N ASN A 301 1.26 0.74 14.12
CA ASN A 301 0.55 1.45 15.20
C ASN A 301 -0.85 1.97 14.84
N SER A 302 -1.81 1.06 14.79
CA SER A 302 -3.21 1.37 15.08
C SER A 302 -3.80 0.19 15.82
N GLU A 303 -3.89 0.27 17.15
CA GLU A 303 -4.83 -0.56 17.89
C GLU A 303 -6.25 -0.31 17.35
N ASP A 304 -7.08 -1.35 17.23
CA ASP A 304 -8.45 -1.18 16.72
C ASP A 304 -9.28 -0.34 17.70
N VAL A 305 -10.10 0.55 17.15
CA VAL A 305 -11.02 1.40 17.93
C VAL A 305 -12.44 0.96 17.66
N THR A 306 -13.10 0.42 18.68
CA THR A 306 -14.53 0.07 18.62
C THR A 306 -15.36 1.23 19.14
N LEU A 307 -16.31 1.72 18.33
CA LEU A 307 -17.28 2.74 18.75
C LEU A 307 -18.59 2.09 19.20
N SER A 308 -19.03 2.44 20.40
CA SER A 308 -20.37 2.15 20.91
C SER A 308 -21.14 3.46 21.06
N TYR A 309 -22.27 3.59 20.36
CA TYR A 309 -23.10 4.80 20.40
C TYR A 309 -24.54 4.49 19.97
N ASN A 310 -25.48 5.36 20.32
CA ASN A 310 -26.85 5.23 19.83
C ASN A 310 -26.92 5.66 18.36
N SER A 311 -27.28 4.72 17.48
CA SER A 311 -27.41 5.00 16.04
C SER A 311 -28.63 5.86 15.68
N THR A 312 -29.43 6.31 16.64
CA THR A 312 -30.59 7.16 16.42
C THR A 312 -30.57 8.38 17.35
N MET A 313 -30.81 9.56 16.78
CA MET A 313 -30.97 10.83 17.49
C MET A 313 -32.29 11.48 17.08
N TYR A 314 -32.87 12.26 18.00
CA TYR A 314 -34.07 13.02 17.75
C TYR A 314 -33.71 14.48 17.47
N PHE A 315 -34.43 15.12 16.55
CA PHE A 315 -34.22 16.54 16.22
C PHE A 315 -35.51 17.33 16.11
N GLU A 316 -35.41 18.66 16.23
CA GLU A 316 -36.49 19.60 15.99
C GLU A 316 -36.39 20.20 14.58
N ASP A 317 -37.53 20.61 14.00
CA ASP A 317 -37.55 21.16 12.65
C ASP A 317 -36.70 22.44 12.55
N GLY A 318 -35.84 22.50 11.53
CA GLY A 318 -34.88 23.59 11.33
C GLY A 318 -33.48 23.40 11.95
N ASP A 319 -33.27 22.32 12.71
CA ASP A 319 -31.98 22.03 13.34
C ASP A 319 -30.88 21.68 12.34
N ARG A 320 -29.63 21.94 12.75
CA ARG A 320 -28.43 21.61 11.99
C ARG A 320 -27.55 20.63 12.74
N LEU A 321 -26.67 19.94 12.01
CA LEU A 321 -25.72 19.01 12.61
C LEU A 321 -24.84 19.65 13.71
N SER A 322 -24.50 20.95 13.58
CA SER A 322 -23.77 21.69 14.61
C SER A 322 -24.41 21.58 15.99
N ASP A 323 -25.73 21.59 16.04
CA ASP A 323 -26.52 21.72 17.27
C ASP A 323 -26.48 20.43 18.08
N TYR A 324 -26.16 19.30 17.44
CA TYR A 324 -26.06 17.95 18.04
C TYR A 324 -24.63 17.47 18.23
N THR A 325 -23.61 18.31 18.03
CA THR A 325 -22.20 17.88 18.13
C THR A 325 -21.83 17.44 19.54
N ARG A 326 -22.38 18.11 20.56
CA ARG A 326 -22.10 17.80 21.97
C ARG A 326 -22.81 16.52 22.41
N GLU A 327 -24.08 16.38 22.05
CA GLU A 327 -24.91 15.21 22.30
C GLU A 327 -24.32 13.98 21.62
N LEU A 328 -23.84 14.13 20.39
CA LEU A 328 -23.11 13.07 19.69
C LEU A 328 -21.85 12.66 20.45
N LYS A 329 -21.03 13.63 20.88
CA LYS A 329 -19.83 13.36 21.66
C LYS A 329 -20.14 12.63 22.96
N ASP A 330 -21.17 13.08 23.69
CA ASP A 330 -21.57 12.50 24.98
C ASP A 330 -22.19 11.10 24.80
N SER A 331 -22.72 10.77 23.62
CA SER A 331 -23.30 9.46 23.29
C SER A 331 -22.29 8.40 22.84
N ILE A 332 -21.05 8.79 22.52
CA ILE A 332 -20.02 7.89 21.99
C ILE A 332 -19.11 7.41 23.11
N THR A 333 -18.96 6.09 23.20
CA THR A 333 -17.88 5.45 23.95
C THR A 333 -16.96 4.74 22.95
N ALA A 334 -15.69 5.14 22.90
CA ALA A 334 -14.67 4.48 22.11
C ALA A 334 -13.84 3.57 23.02
N ARG A 335 -13.54 2.33 22.60
CA ARG A 335 -12.70 1.40 23.37
C ARG A 335 -11.65 0.74 22.49
N ASN A 336 -10.52 0.36 23.08
CA ASN A 336 -9.53 -0.51 22.44
C ASN A 336 -9.91 -1.99 22.58
N ASP A 337 -9.10 -2.88 22.03
CA ASP A 337 -9.31 -4.33 22.06
C ASP A 337 -9.28 -4.93 23.47
N GLU A 338 -8.62 -4.25 24.41
CA GLU A 338 -8.58 -4.64 25.84
C GLU A 338 -9.82 -4.17 26.61
N GLY A 339 -10.69 -3.38 25.97
CA GLY A 339 -11.90 -2.83 26.56
C GLY A 339 -11.69 -1.51 27.31
N ASP A 340 -10.51 -0.90 27.24
CA ASP A 340 -10.21 0.40 27.85
C ASP A 340 -10.81 1.55 27.05
N GLU A 341 -11.31 2.57 27.75
CA GLU A 341 -11.93 3.74 27.11
C GLU A 341 -10.89 4.69 26.49
N ILE A 342 -11.12 5.04 25.22
CA ILE A 342 -10.27 5.92 24.44
C ILE A 342 -10.90 7.31 24.39
N ARG A 343 -10.16 8.33 24.85
CA ARG A 343 -10.59 9.73 24.74
C ARG A 343 -10.38 10.26 23.33
N GLY A 344 -11.27 11.13 22.87
CA GLY A 344 -11.18 11.75 21.54
C GLY A 344 -12.12 12.93 21.33
N SER A 345 -12.11 13.43 20.10
CA SER A 345 -13.01 14.48 19.62
C SER A 345 -13.86 13.97 18.47
N VAL A 346 -15.02 14.60 18.26
CA VAL A 346 -15.98 14.20 17.22
C VAL A 346 -16.22 15.36 16.26
N SER A 347 -16.38 15.06 14.97
CA SER A 347 -16.72 16.04 13.94
C SER A 347 -17.61 15.46 12.86
N TRP A 348 -18.50 16.27 12.27
CA TRP A 348 -19.41 15.83 11.21
C TRP A 348 -18.73 15.81 9.84
N SER A 349 -18.77 14.66 9.16
CA SER A 349 -18.24 14.50 7.80
C SER A 349 -19.12 15.17 6.75
N ASN A 350 -20.44 15.23 6.98
CA ASN A 350 -21.40 15.90 6.10
C ASN A 350 -21.36 17.45 6.20
N GLY A 351 -20.49 18.00 7.05
CA GLY A 351 -20.37 19.43 7.32
C GLY A 351 -21.36 19.92 8.37
N SER A 352 -20.88 20.71 9.32
CA SER A 352 -21.66 21.12 10.50
C SER A 352 -22.87 22.01 10.20
N LYS A 353 -22.89 22.70 9.06
CA LYS A 353 -23.99 23.60 8.67
C LYS A 353 -25.16 22.89 7.99
N THR A 354 -25.08 21.57 7.81
CA THR A 354 -26.09 20.79 7.11
C THR A 354 -27.37 20.69 7.93
N GLU A 355 -28.49 21.02 7.30
CA GLU A 355 -29.84 20.90 7.85
C GLU A 355 -30.23 19.42 7.99
N ILE A 356 -30.80 19.09 9.15
CA ILE A 356 -31.20 17.74 9.49
C ILE A 356 -32.54 17.42 8.81
N ARG A 357 -32.68 16.19 8.34
CA ARG A 357 -33.92 15.70 7.72
C ARG A 357 -34.29 14.36 8.31
N SER A 358 -35.57 14.22 8.65
CA SER A 358 -36.11 12.99 9.23
C SER A 358 -35.84 11.79 8.32
N GLY A 359 -35.40 10.69 8.94
CA GLY A 359 -35.10 9.44 8.27
C GLY A 359 -33.72 9.38 7.59
N ARG A 360 -32.94 10.47 7.56
CA ARG A 360 -31.59 10.47 6.98
C ARG A 360 -30.52 10.10 7.99
N SER A 361 -29.50 9.40 7.49
CA SER A 361 -28.27 9.12 8.23
C SER A 361 -27.17 10.10 7.86
N TYR A 362 -26.46 10.57 8.88
CA TYR A 362 -25.33 11.47 8.77
C TYR A 362 -24.09 10.82 9.36
N THR A 363 -22.95 11.12 8.78
CA THR A 363 -21.65 10.50 9.10
C THR A 363 -20.80 11.46 9.93
N PHE A 364 -20.07 10.90 10.87
CA PHE A 364 -19.14 11.62 11.75
C PHE A 364 -17.79 10.91 11.80
N LYS A 365 -16.78 11.62 12.27
CA LYS A 365 -15.43 11.12 12.56
C LYS A 365 -15.16 11.23 14.04
N PHE A 366 -14.75 10.14 14.67
CA PHE A 366 -14.14 10.12 15.98
C PHE A 366 -12.62 10.15 15.82
N LYS A 367 -11.98 11.20 16.31
CA LYS A 367 -10.53 11.35 16.32
C LYS A 367 -10.00 11.12 17.74
N PRO A 368 -9.34 9.99 18.01
CA PRO A 368 -8.67 9.75 19.28
C PRO A 368 -7.69 10.88 19.64
N SER A 369 -7.56 11.17 20.93
CA SER A 369 -6.59 12.16 21.44
C SER A 369 -5.17 11.63 21.39
N SER A 370 -4.99 10.30 21.47
CA SER A 370 -3.70 9.65 21.29
C SER A 370 -3.49 9.30 19.82
N SER A 371 -2.29 9.58 19.30
CA SER A 371 -1.89 9.19 17.95
C SER A 371 -1.59 7.70 17.79
N ARG A 372 -1.76 6.89 18.85
CA ARG A 372 -1.68 5.42 18.80
C ARG A 372 -2.89 4.75 18.13
N TYR A 373 -3.94 5.53 17.88
CA TYR A 373 -5.23 5.05 17.36
C TYR A 373 -5.62 5.79 16.09
N GLU A 374 -6.18 5.08 15.12
CA GLU A 374 -6.73 5.69 13.91
C GLU A 374 -8.06 6.43 14.14
N THR A 375 -8.37 7.35 13.22
CA THR A 375 -9.68 8.02 13.19
C THR A 375 -10.74 7.09 12.64
N VAL A 376 -11.83 6.87 13.38
CA VAL A 376 -12.93 5.99 12.98
C VAL A 376 -14.12 6.80 12.49
N GLU A 377 -14.80 6.32 11.45
CA GLU A 377 -16.04 6.90 10.95
C GLU A 377 -17.25 6.15 11.52
N GLY A 378 -18.27 6.90 11.95
CA GLY A 378 -19.56 6.37 12.37
C GLY A 378 -20.71 7.07 11.68
N SER A 379 -21.93 6.56 11.87
CA SER A 379 -23.15 7.17 11.34
C SER A 379 -24.32 7.07 12.29
N VAL A 380 -25.09 8.17 12.40
CA VAL A 380 -26.33 8.26 13.17
C VAL A 380 -27.49 8.65 12.26
N LYS A 381 -28.67 8.07 12.51
CA LYS A 381 -29.93 8.41 11.85
C LYS A 381 -30.69 9.43 12.69
N PHE A 382 -31.20 10.48 12.06
CA PHE A 382 -32.06 11.45 12.73
C PHE A 382 -33.54 11.15 12.50
N VAL A 383 -34.33 11.27 13.55
CA VAL A 383 -35.79 11.09 13.55
C VAL A 383 -36.43 12.34 14.14
N LEU A 384 -37.50 12.83 13.53
CA LEU A 384 -38.18 14.03 14.02
C LEU A 384 -38.73 13.76 15.43
N ASN A 385 -38.52 14.68 16.35
CA ASN A 385 -39.14 14.63 17.67
C ASN A 385 -40.60 15.05 17.51
N ASP A 386 -41.54 14.17 17.88
CA ASP A 386 -42.99 14.41 17.77
C ASP A 386 -43.52 15.35 18.87
#